data_AF-A0AAU4STN5-F1
#
_entry.id   AF-A0AAU4STN5-F1
#
_cell.length_a   1.000
_cell.length_b   1.000
_cell.length_c   1.000
_cell.angle_alpha   90.00
_cell.angle_beta   90.00
_cell.angle_gamma   90.00
#
_symmetry.space_group_name_H-M   'P 1'
#
loop_
_entity.id
_entity.type
_entity.pdbx_description
1 polymer ?
#
loop_
_entity_poly.entity_id
_entity_poly.type
_entity_poly.pdbx_seq_one_letter_code
_entity_poly.pdbx_strand_id
1 'polypeptide(L)'
;MTDSWQGEPLTVASPLKEDIHYRVHDVDTGELLGFGTGRKGSLGAVVHHCAQIQAAHPGRHLVIRQYDQAAGPKFDRPLGP
;
A
#
# COMPACT_ATOMS: atom_id res chain seq x y z
N MET A 1 -18.11 2.76 15.01
CA MET A 1 -16.94 2.84 15.92
C MET A 1 -15.93 3.74 15.25
N THR A 2 -15.39 4.73 15.96
CA THR A 2 -14.27 5.54 15.46
C THR A 2 -13.00 4.72 15.69
N ASP A 3 -12.29 4.37 14.62
CA ASP A 3 -10.99 3.71 14.75
C ASP A 3 -10.03 4.62 15.53
N SER A 4 -9.23 4.05 16.43
CA SER A 4 -8.27 4.79 17.26
C SER A 4 -6.90 4.12 17.22
N TRP A 5 -5.84 4.92 17.35
CA TRP A 5 -4.46 4.46 17.42
C TRP A 5 -3.76 5.11 18.61
N GLN A 6 -3.19 4.29 19.50
CA GLN A 6 -2.62 4.73 20.79
C GLN A 6 -3.58 5.54 21.67
N GLY A 7 -4.89 5.27 21.58
CA GLY A 7 -5.91 6.01 22.32
C GLY A 7 -6.35 7.32 21.66
N GLU A 8 -5.66 7.76 20.61
CA GLU A 8 -6.06 8.91 19.81
C GLU A 8 -7.02 8.48 18.70
N PRO A 9 -8.15 9.17 18.50
CA PRO A 9 -9.06 8.87 17.41
C PRO A 9 -8.34 9.10 16.07
N LEU A 10 -8.39 8.11 15.19
CA LEU A 10 -7.89 8.28 13.84
C LEU A 10 -8.77 9.29 13.12
N THR A 11 -8.12 10.23 12.42
CA THR A 11 -8.81 11.18 11.57
C THR A 11 -9.67 10.41 10.57
N VAL A 12 -10.92 10.84 10.40
CA VAL A 12 -11.79 10.25 9.38
C VAL A 12 -11.08 10.34 8.03
N ALA A 13 -10.81 9.19 7.43
CA ALA A 13 -10.13 9.11 6.15
C ALA A 13 -10.94 9.90 5.12
N SER A 14 -10.39 11.02 4.64
CA SER A 14 -10.97 11.74 3.51
C SER A 14 -10.84 10.86 2.27
N PRO A 15 -11.90 10.68 1.47
CA PRO A 15 -11.79 9.91 0.25
C PRO A 15 -10.80 10.61 -0.68
N LEU A 16 -9.64 9.98 -0.88
CA LEU A 16 -8.70 10.39 -1.91
C LEU A 16 -9.35 10.09 -3.26
N LYS A 17 -9.46 11.08 -4.14
CA LYS A 17 -9.98 10.87 -5.51
C LYS A 17 -8.89 10.33 -6.45
N GLU A 18 -7.64 10.53 -6.08
CA GLU A 18 -6.46 10.20 -6.87
C GLU A 18 -6.01 8.77 -6.59
N ASP A 19 -5.31 8.17 -7.55
CA ASP A 19 -4.73 6.84 -7.39
C ASP A 19 -3.58 6.89 -6.38
N ILE A 20 -3.53 5.92 -5.46
CA ILE A 20 -2.42 5.78 -4.50
C ILE A 20 -1.41 4.82 -5.09
N HIS A 21 -0.28 5.31 -5.60
CA HIS A 21 0.83 4.44 -5.99
C HIS A 21 1.71 4.16 -4.77
N TYR A 22 2.04 2.90 -4.51
CA TYR A 22 2.79 2.53 -3.31
C TYR A 22 3.75 1.37 -3.54
N ARG A 23 4.82 1.35 -2.73
CA ARG A 23 5.75 0.23 -2.60
C ARG A 23 5.74 -0.30 -1.17
N VAL A 24 5.90 -1.60 -1.02
CA VAL A 24 6.03 -2.31 0.25
C VAL A 24 7.45 -2.83 0.35
N HIS A 25 8.15 -2.41 1.40
CA HIS A 25 9.50 -2.85 1.67
C HIS A 25 9.56 -3.57 3.01
N ASP A 26 10.54 -4.46 3.14
CA ASP A 26 11.03 -4.91 4.42
C ASP A 26 11.78 -3.76 5.11
N VAL A 27 11.43 -3.46 6.36
CA VAL A 27 12.01 -2.36 7.14
C VAL A 27 13.47 -2.63 7.49
N ASP A 28 13.78 -3.87 7.82
CA ASP A 28 15.07 -4.25 8.41
C ASP A 28 16.17 -4.35 7.34
N THR A 29 15.79 -4.79 6.13
CA THR A 29 16.70 -5.05 5.00
C THR A 29 16.58 -4.03 3.87
N GLY A 30 15.46 -3.31 3.80
CA GLY A 30 15.14 -2.42 2.69
C GLY A 30 14.70 -3.15 1.41
N GLU A 31 14.54 -4.48 1.44
CA GLU A 31 14.11 -5.28 0.29
C GLU A 31 12.72 -4.86 -0.22
N LEU A 32 12.55 -4.72 -1.53
CA LEU A 32 11.24 -4.47 -2.14
C LEU A 32 10.44 -5.77 -2.19
N LEU A 33 9.35 -5.84 -1.42
CA LEU A 33 8.50 -7.04 -1.33
C LEU A 33 7.26 -6.95 -2.23
N GLY A 34 6.86 -5.73 -2.61
CA GLY A 34 5.73 -5.55 -3.52
C GLY A 34 5.50 -4.10 -3.89
N PHE A 35 4.67 -3.88 -4.90
CA PHE A 35 4.22 -2.56 -5.30
C PHE A 35 2.81 -2.63 -5.90
N GLY A 36 2.06 -1.53 -5.84
CA GLY A 36 0.67 -1.54 -6.28
C GLY A 36 0.12 -0.14 -6.54
N THR A 37 -1.15 -0.13 -6.96
CA THR A 37 -1.95 1.10 -7.12
C THR A 37 -3.32 0.92 -6.51
N GLY A 38 -3.60 1.65 -5.44
CA GLY A 38 -4.93 1.77 -4.83
C GLY A 38 -5.76 2.73 -5.65
N ARG A 39 -6.52 2.21 -6.63
CA ARG A 39 -7.30 3.05 -7.54
C ARG A 39 -8.35 3.88 -6.81
N LYS A 40 -8.57 5.12 -7.28
CA LYS A 40 -9.55 6.06 -6.69
C LYS A 40 -9.38 6.19 -5.17
N GLY A 41 -8.13 6.26 -4.71
CA GLY A 41 -7.81 6.40 -3.30
C GLY A 41 -8.20 5.22 -2.41
N SER A 42 -8.39 4.02 -2.96
CA SER A 42 -8.84 2.87 -2.19
C SER A 42 -7.76 2.38 -1.22
N LEU A 43 -7.81 2.87 0.02
CA LEU A 43 -6.94 2.39 1.09
C LEU A 43 -7.19 0.91 1.42
N GLY A 44 -8.43 0.43 1.26
CA GLY A 44 -8.76 -0.99 1.43
C GLY A 44 -7.97 -1.90 0.50
N ALA A 45 -7.73 -1.49 -0.75
CA ALA A 45 -6.88 -2.24 -1.68
C ALA A 45 -5.42 -2.28 -1.22
N VAL A 46 -4.91 -1.18 -0.66
CA VAL A 46 -3.55 -1.09 -0.10
C VAL A 46 -3.40 -2.03 1.11
N VAL A 47 -4.35 -1.99 2.04
CA VAL A 47 -4.36 -2.82 3.25
C VAL A 47 -4.47 -4.31 2.88
N HIS A 48 -5.35 -4.67 1.95
CA HIS A 48 -5.49 -6.05 1.48
C HIS A 48 -4.18 -6.57 0.88
N HIS A 49 -3.53 -5.78 0.03
CA HIS A 49 -2.23 -6.17 -0.55
C HIS A 49 -1.15 -6.32 0.53
N CYS A 50 -1.12 -5.43 1.53
CA CYS A 50 -0.19 -5.56 2.65
C CYS A 50 -0.41 -6.86 3.44
N ALA A 51 -1.67 -7.22 3.72
CA ALA A 51 -2.00 -8.46 4.40
C ALA A 51 -1.56 -9.70 3.60
N GLN A 52 -1.68 -9.66 2.27
CA GLN A 52 -1.17 -10.74 1.40
C GLN A 52 0.35 -10.87 1.47
N ILE A 53 1.09 -9.77 1.44
CA ILE A 53 2.55 -9.77 1.58
C ILE A 53 2.95 -10.27 2.96
N GLN A 54 2.26 -9.85 4.01
CA GLN A 54 2.55 -10.31 5.38
C GLN A 54 2.28 -11.81 5.56
N ALA A 55 1.25 -12.34 4.89
CA ALA A 55 1.00 -13.78 4.87
C ALA A 55 2.07 -14.57 4.08
N ALA A 56 2.60 -13.99 3.00
CA ALA A 56 3.69 -14.60 2.20
C ALA A 56 5.07 -14.49 2.89
N HIS A 57 5.26 -13.47 3.72
CA HIS A 57 6.50 -13.18 4.43
C HIS A 57 6.26 -13.01 5.94
N PRO A 58 5.88 -14.08 6.66
CA PRO A 58 5.57 -13.99 8.08
C PRO A 58 6.79 -13.54 8.89
N GLY A 59 6.55 -12.65 9.85
CA GLY A 59 7.59 -12.12 10.75
C GLY A 59 8.43 -10.98 10.19
N ARG A 60 8.23 -10.57 8.93
CA ARG A 60 8.90 -9.39 8.37
C ARG A 60 8.22 -8.10 8.81
N HIS A 61 9.02 -7.09 9.14
CA HIS A 61 8.52 -5.75 9.40
C HIS A 61 8.28 -5.03 8.06
N LEU A 62 7.04 -4.64 7.79
CA LEU A 62 6.67 -4.03 6.52
C LEU A 62 6.55 -2.51 6.65
N VAL A 63 7.10 -1.77 5.68
CA VAL A 63 6.84 -0.34 5.49
C VAL A 63 6.22 -0.09 4.13
N ILE A 64 5.11 0.65 4.12
CA ILE A 64 4.45 1.11 2.91
C ILE A 64 4.83 2.57 2.67
N ARG A 65 5.31 2.87 1.46
CA ARG A 65 5.61 4.24 1.04
C ARG A 65 4.78 4.60 -0.18
N GLN A 66 4.08 5.72 -0.09
CA GLN A 66 3.40 6.33 -1.23
C GLN A 66 4.42 6.98 -2.15
N TYR A 67 4.17 6.94 -3.46
CA TYR A 67 4.96 7.58 -4.50
C TYR A 67 4.05 8.43 -5.39
N ASP A 68 4.58 9.55 -5.88
CA ASP A 68 3.86 10.45 -6.80
C ASP A 68 3.76 9.87 -8.22
N GLN A 69 4.53 8.83 -8.51
CA GLN A 69 4.56 8.15 -9.82
C GLN A 69 4.35 6.65 -9.68
N ALA A 70 4.13 5.98 -10.81
CA ALA A 70 3.92 4.53 -10.86
C ALA A 70 4.97 3.78 -10.03
N ALA A 71 4.49 2.92 -9.14
CA ALA A 71 5.32 2.28 -8.13
C ALA A 71 6.26 1.18 -8.66
N GLY A 72 6.26 0.87 -9.96
CA GLY A 72 7.18 -0.09 -10.61
C GLY A 72 8.09 0.56 -11.66
N PRO A 73 9.09 -0.16 -12.21
CA PRO A 73 9.65 0.23 -13.52
C PRO A 73 8.49 0.35 -14.50
N LYS A 74 8.43 1.44 -15.30
CA LYS A 74 7.31 1.84 -16.17
C LYS A 74 6.28 0.72 -16.34
N PHE A 75 5.12 0.86 -15.70
CA PHE A 75 4.01 -0.07 -15.86
C PHE A 75 3.43 0.14 -17.27
N ASP A 76 4.11 -0.39 -18.29
CA ASP A 76 3.53 -0.57 -19.61
C ASP A 76 2.55 -1.73 -19.46
N ARG A 77 1.27 -1.38 -19.30
CA ARG A 77 0.19 -2.36 -19.34
C ARG A 77 0.38 -3.22 -20.60
N PRO A 78 0.50 -4.55 -20.51
CA PRO A 78 0.24 -5.37 -21.67
C PRO A 78 -1.24 -5.15 -21.97
N LEU A 79 -1.53 -4.51 -23.11
CA LEU A 79 -2.84 -4.61 -23.73
C LEU A 79 -3.02 -6.09 -24.08
N GLY A 80 -3.61 -6.86 -23.15
CA GLY A 80 -4.23 -8.14 -23.47
C GLY A 80 -5.43 -7.91 -24.39
N PRO A 81 -5.84 -8.94 -25.16
CA PRO A 81 -6.59 -8.82 -26.41
C PRO A 81 -7.86 -7.97 -26.32
#